data_AF-A0A4P5WXY4-F1
#
_entry.id   AF-A0A4P5WXY4-F1
#
_cell.length_a   1.000
_cell.length_b   1.000
_cell.length_c   1.000
_cell.angle_alpha   90.00
_cell.angle_beta   90.00
_cell.angle_gamma   90.00
#
_symmetry.space_group_name_H-M   'P 1'
#
loop_
_entity.id
_entity.type
_entity.pdbx_description
1 polymer ?
#
loop_
_entity_poly.entity_id
_entity_poly.type
_entity_poly.pdbx_seq_one_letter_code
_entity_poly.pdbx_strand_id
1 'polypeptide(L)' 'MTDDNEFTRLAEQQQQQSLLSEFWGFLKTNKKWWLTPIVLMLLGLGGLLVLSSTAAAPFIYTLF' A
#
# COMPACT_ATOMS: atom_id res chain seq x y z
N MET A 1 17.91 -44.70 5.33
CA MET A 1 17.43 -44.25 4.01
C MET A 1 16.01 -43.69 4.16
N THR A 2 15.77 -42.76 5.10
CA THR A 2 14.40 -42.27 5.38
C THR A 2 14.29 -40.76 5.54
N ASP A 3 15.41 -40.03 5.50
CA ASP A 3 15.41 -38.58 5.78
C ASP A 3 14.93 -37.74 4.59
N ASP A 4 15.05 -38.24 3.35
CA ASP A 4 14.72 -37.49 2.12
C ASP A 4 13.25 -37.05 2.04
N ASN A 5 12.34 -37.82 2.65
CA ASN A 5 10.90 -37.52 2.63
C ASN A 5 10.49 -36.45 3.66
N GLU A 6 11.25 -36.26 4.73
CA GLU A 6 11.00 -35.22 5.74
C GLU A 6 11.40 -33.84 5.18
N PHE A 7 12.59 -33.73 4.58
CA PHE A 7 13.06 -32.48 3.96
C PHE A 7 12.14 -31.97 2.86
N THR A 8 11.59 -32.88 2.04
CA THR A 8 10.67 -32.52 0.95
C THR A 8 9.35 -31.94 1.49
N ARG A 9 8.84 -32.45 2.62
CA ARG A 9 7.59 -31.97 3.24
C ARG A 9 7.75 -30.63 3.95
N LEU A 10 8.94 -30.35 4.48
CA LEU A 10 9.28 -29.06 5.08
C LEU A 10 9.32 -27.94 4.03
N ALA A 11 9.79 -28.25 2.82
CA ALA A 11 9.79 -27.32 1.69
C ALA A 11 8.37 -27.05 1.14
N GLU A 12 7.50 -28.07 1.08
CA GLU A 12 6.10 -27.92 0.65
C GLU A 12 5.23 -27.13 1.66
N GLN A 13 5.57 -27.18 2.96
CA GLN A 13 4.87 -26.41 4.00
C GLN A 13 5.29 -24.95 4.10
N GLN A 14 6.45 -24.57 3.53
CA GLN A 14 6.79 -23.17 3.34
C GLN A 14 5.92 -22.60 2.22
N GLN A 15 4.66 -22.34 2.55
CA GLN A 15 3.78 -21.48 1.78
C GLN A 15 4.52 -20.16 1.60
N GLN A 16 5.17 -20.00 0.44
CA GLN A 16 5.92 -18.81 0.09
C GLN A 16 4.93 -17.65 0.17
N GLN A 17 4.95 -16.94 1.29
CA GLN A 17 4.28 -15.67 1.41
C GLN A 17 4.80 -14.86 0.24
N SER A 18 3.92 -14.51 -0.69
CA SER A 18 4.31 -13.77 -1.88
C SER A 18 5.15 -12.57 -1.46
N LEU A 19 6.24 -12.25 -2.18
CA LEU A 19 7.06 -11.08 -1.87
C LEU A 19 6.21 -9.80 -1.73
N LEU A 20 5.10 -9.72 -2.46
CA LEU A 20 4.12 -8.63 -2.33
C LEU A 20 3.38 -8.64 -0.98
N SER A 21 3.03 -9.81 -0.46
CA SER A 21 2.40 -10.00 0.87
C SER A 21 3.37 -9.57 1.98
N GLU A 22 4.61 -10.05 1.93
CA GLU A 22 5.64 -9.65 2.90
C GLU A 22 5.95 -8.16 2.82
N PHE A 23 6.07 -7.60 1.61
CA PHE A 23 6.29 -6.18 1.41
C PHE A 23 5.13 -5.34 1.94
N TRP A 24 3.87 -5.76 1.71
CA TRP A 24 2.70 -5.10 2.26
C TRP A 24 2.64 -5.20 3.79
N GLY A 25 3.01 -6.36 4.36
CA GLY A 25 3.18 -6.56 5.80
C GLY A 25 4.25 -5.64 6.39
N PHE A 26 5.38 -5.48 5.69
CA PHE A 26 6.47 -4.58 6.07
C PHE A 26 6.02 -3.11 6.02
N LEU A 27 5.32 -2.71 4.96
CA LEU A 27 4.84 -1.34 4.77
C LEU A 27 3.81 -0.96 5.85
N LYS A 28 2.91 -1.91 6.20
CA LYS A 28 1.91 -1.74 7.27
C LYS A 28 2.54 -1.69 8.66
N THR A 29 3.61 -2.47 8.89
CA THR A 29 4.32 -2.54 10.17
C THR A 29 5.18 -1.30 10.41
N ASN A 30 5.84 -0.79 9.37
CA ASN A 30 6.89 0.20 9.58
C ASN A 30 6.35 1.57 9.93
N LYS A 31 5.41 2.16 9.19
CA LYS A 31 5.06 3.56 9.47
C LYS A 31 3.70 3.99 8.94
N LYS A 32 2.60 3.51 9.55
CA LYS A 32 1.28 4.15 9.35
C LYS A 32 1.39 5.67 9.50
N TRP A 33 2.08 6.16 10.53
CA TRP A 33 2.30 7.59 10.79
C TRP A 33 3.10 8.36 9.73
N TRP A 34 3.92 7.70 8.92
CA TRP A 34 4.76 8.37 7.90
C TRP A 34 4.16 8.23 6.50
N LEU A 35 3.37 7.17 6.26
CA LEU A 35 2.58 7.01 5.04
C LEU A 35 1.32 7.89 5.07
N THR A 36 0.68 8.05 6.25
CA THR A 36 -0.52 8.86 6.44
C THR A 36 -0.39 10.26 5.84
N PRO A 37 0.63 11.09 6.14
CA PRO A 37 0.71 12.43 5.58
C PRO A 37 0.82 12.44 4.05
N ILE A 38 1.54 11.47 3.46
CA ILE A 38 1.70 11.35 2.01
C ILE A 38 0.35 10.99 1.36
N VAL A 39 -0.33 9.98 1.89
CA VAL A 39 -1.63 9.53 1.39
C VAL A 39 -2.68 10.63 1.54
N LEU A 40 -2.66 11.35 2.67
CA LEU A 40 -3.60 12.43 2.94
C LEU A 40 -3.40 13.61 1.99
N MET A 41 -2.15 13.96 1.66
CA MET A 41 -1.86 14.97 0.64
C MET A 41 -2.30 14.52 -0.76
N LEU A 42 -2.02 13.26 -1.14
CA LEU A 42 -2.47 12.70 -2.42
C LEU A 42 -3.99 12.68 -2.55
N LEU A 43 -4.71 12.31 -1.49
CA LEU A 43 -6.17 12.37 -1.45
C LEU A 43 -6.68 13.81 -1.52
N GLY A 44 -6.04 14.74 -0.81
CA GLY A 44 -6.38 16.17 -0.89
C GLY A 44 -6.22 16.71 -2.30
N LEU A 45 -5.08 16.44 -2.95
CA LEU A 45 -4.82 16.84 -4.34
C LEU A 45 -5.76 16.16 -5.32
N GLY A 46 -5.99 14.84 -5.18
CA GLY A 46 -6.95 14.10 -6.00
C GLY A 46 -8.37 14.63 -5.86
N GLY A 47 -8.80 14.95 -4.63
CA GLY A 47 -10.07 15.60 -4.36
C GLY A 47 -10.16 16.98 -5.03
N LEU A 48 -9.10 17.77 -4.96
CA LEU A 48 -9.02 19.07 -5.62
C LEU A 48 -9.13 18.95 -7.15
N LEU A 49 -8.48 17.94 -7.75
CA LEU A 49 -8.59 17.65 -9.18
C LEU A 49 -10.02 17.27 -9.59
N VAL A 50 -10.68 16.43 -8.79
CA VAL A 50 -12.09 16.08 -9.03
C VAL A 50 -12.97 17.33 -8.94
N LEU A 51 -12.82 18.14 -7.88
CA LEU A 51 -13.57 19.38 -7.69
C LEU A 51 -13.29 20.43 -8.77
N SER A 52 -12.07 20.46 -9.32
CA SER A 52 -11.67 21.34 -10.43
C SER A 52 -12.45 21.05 -11.72
N SER A 53 -12.93 19.82 -11.92
CA SER A 53 -13.82 19.48 -13.04
C SER A 53 -15.30 19.84 -12.82
N THR A 54 -15.64 20.41 -11.66
CA THR A 54 -17.01 20.74 -11.27
C THR A 54 -17.25 22.25 -11.20
N ALA A 55 -18.49 22.68 -10.92
CA ALA A 55 -18.82 24.08 -10.65
C ALA A 55 -18.07 24.70 -9.45
N ALA A 56 -17.34 23.90 -8.67
CA ALA A 56 -16.46 24.38 -7.61
C ALA A 56 -15.13 24.98 -8.12
N ALA A 57 -14.77 24.79 -9.40
CA ALA A 57 -13.55 25.29 -10.02
C ALA A 57 -13.23 26.77 -9.74
N PRO A 58 -14.19 27.73 -9.82
CA PRO A 58 -13.90 29.16 -9.60
C PRO A 58 -13.38 29.48 -8.19
N PHE A 59 -13.78 28.68 -7.19
CA PHE A 59 -13.36 28.87 -5.79
C PHE A 59 -11.97 28.25 -5.52
N ILE A 60 -11.50 27.34 -6.36
CA ILE A 60 -10.13 26.80 -6.29
C ILE A 60 -9.14 27.87 -6.79
N TYR A 61 -9.49 28.62 -7.83
CA TYR A 61 -8.64 29.69 -8.36
C TYR A 61 -8.38 30.81 -7.35
N THR A 62 -9.27 31.04 -6.37
CA THR A 62 -9.06 32.09 -5.36
C THR A 62 -8.06 31.71 -4.26
N LEU A 63 -7.62 30.45 -4.20
CA LEU A 63 -6.58 29.99 -3.28
C LEU A 63 -5.15 30.23 -3.80
N PHE A 64 -5.02 30.72 -5.05
CA PHE A 64 -3.77 31.00 -5.75
C PHE A 64 -3.76 32.44 -6.25
#